data_AF-A0A8S0GXM3-F1
#
_entry.id   AF-A0A8S0GXM3-F1
#
_cell.length_a   1.000
_cell.length_b   1.000
_cell.length_c   1.000
_cell.angle_alpha   90.00
_cell.angle_beta   90.00
_cell.angle_gamma   90.00
#
_symmetry.space_group_name_H-M   'P 1'
#
loop_
_entity.id
_entity.type
_entity.pdbx_description
1 polymer ?
#
loop_
_entity_poly.entity_id
_entity_poly.type
_entity_poly.pdbx_seq_one_letter_code
_entity_poly.pdbx_strand_id
1 'polypeptide(L)'
;MQESVMQRMWNSAYLSGSNAAYVEELYELYLHDPNAVPEEWRTYFQKLPTDGSTAIDVSHSTIRDHFVLLAKNQRRAQPVSAGSVSSEHEKKQVEVLRLIQAYRMRGHQAAQLDPLGLWQRPAPADLSINHYGLTNADLDTTFRAGDLFIGKEEASLREIHEALQQTYCRTIGAEFTHITDSEQRQWFQQRLESVRGRPTYSADIKSHLLERVTAAEGLEKYLGTKYRAPSVSVWKAARA
;
A
#
# COMPACT_ATOMS: atom_id res chain seq x y z
N MET A 1 -29.70 57.00 -23.91
CA MET A 1 -29.36 57.11 -25.34
C MET A 1 -28.67 55.83 -25.75
N GLN A 2 -29.23 55.05 -26.69
CA GLN A 2 -28.58 53.83 -27.20
C GLN A 2 -27.48 54.25 -28.18
N GLU A 3 -26.22 53.98 -27.85
CA GLU A 3 -25.11 54.11 -28.81
C GLU A 3 -25.36 53.24 -30.03
N SER A 4 -25.11 53.80 -31.23
CA SER A 4 -25.30 53.04 -32.47
C SER A 4 -24.31 51.87 -32.52
N VAL A 5 -24.71 50.75 -33.14
CA VAL A 5 -23.84 49.56 -33.31
C VAL A 5 -22.52 49.96 -34.01
N MET A 6 -22.59 50.92 -34.93
CA MET A 6 -21.40 51.46 -35.59
C MET A 6 -20.48 52.19 -34.59
N GLN A 7 -21.01 53.06 -33.72
CA GLN A 7 -20.19 53.73 -32.70
C GLN A 7 -19.49 52.74 -31.76
N ARG A 8 -20.16 51.65 -31.38
CA ARG A 8 -19.53 50.58 -30.57
C ARG A 8 -18.40 49.89 -31.31
N MET A 9 -18.57 49.58 -32.60
CA MET A 9 -17.53 48.96 -33.41
C MET A 9 -16.31 49.87 -33.59
N TRP A 10 -16.51 51.18 -33.76
CA TRP A 10 -15.40 52.14 -33.83
C TRP A 10 -14.68 52.27 -32.48
N ASN A 11 -15.43 52.27 -31.38
CA ASN A 11 -14.86 52.31 -30.03
C ASN A 11 -14.15 51.00 -29.64
N SER A 12 -14.44 49.87 -30.27
CA SER A 12 -13.71 48.61 -30.06
C SER A 12 -12.68 48.31 -31.16
N ALA A 13 -12.59 49.14 -32.19
CA ALA A 13 -11.74 48.88 -33.35
C ALA A 13 -10.26 48.82 -32.97
N TYR A 14 -9.83 49.63 -31.99
CA TYR A 14 -8.45 49.63 -31.50
C TYR A 14 -8.07 48.37 -30.71
N LEU A 15 -9.05 47.55 -30.30
CA LEU A 15 -8.85 46.28 -29.61
C LEU A 15 -8.77 45.09 -30.58
N SER A 16 -9.06 45.29 -31.87
CA SER A 16 -9.24 44.23 -32.84
C SER A 16 -8.05 44.09 -33.82
N GLY A 17 -7.68 42.85 -34.13
CA GLY A 17 -6.83 42.49 -35.26
C GLY A 17 -5.35 42.84 -35.07
N SER A 18 -4.94 44.04 -35.50
CA SER A 18 -3.53 44.44 -35.56
C SER A 18 -2.95 44.88 -34.22
N ASN A 19 -3.78 45.41 -33.32
CA ASN A 19 -3.36 45.88 -32.00
C ASN A 19 -3.60 44.85 -30.90
N ALA A 20 -4.20 43.70 -31.23
CA ALA A 20 -4.59 42.68 -30.28
C ALA A 20 -3.40 42.20 -29.45
N ALA A 21 -2.25 41.93 -30.09
CA ALA A 21 -1.03 41.50 -29.40
C ALA A 21 -0.49 42.55 -28.39
N TYR A 22 -0.59 43.84 -28.74
CA TYR A 22 -0.15 44.94 -27.86
C TYR A 22 -1.07 45.11 -26.66
N VAL A 23 -2.39 44.99 -26.86
CA VAL A 23 -3.37 45.04 -25.78
C VAL A 23 -3.25 43.80 -24.88
N GLU A 24 -2.95 42.63 -25.45
CA GLU A 24 -2.66 41.41 -24.70
C GLU A 24 -1.46 41.59 -23.78
N GLU A 25 -0.34 42.11 -24.30
CA GLU A 25 0.87 42.37 -23.50
C GLU A 25 0.63 43.38 -22.37
N LEU A 26 -0.14 44.45 -22.65
CA LEU A 26 -0.55 45.42 -21.62
C LEU A 26 -1.45 44.79 -20.55
N TYR A 27 -2.33 43.86 -20.93
CA TYR A 27 -3.19 43.16 -19.99
C TYR A 27 -2.41 42.14 -19.14
N GLU A 28 -1.43 41.44 -19.73
CA GLU A 28 -0.53 40.56 -18.98
C GLU A 28 0.29 41.33 -17.94
N LEU A 29 0.79 42.51 -18.30
CA LEU A 29 1.47 43.41 -17.36
C LEU A 29 0.53 43.85 -16.23
N TYR A 30 -0.74 44.15 -16.54
CA TYR A 30 -1.76 44.48 -15.54
C TYR A 30 -2.04 43.33 -14.56
N LEU A 31 -2.04 42.08 -15.03
CA LEU A 31 -2.20 40.89 -14.17
C LEU A 31 -1.01 40.66 -13.23
N HIS A 32 0.21 41.03 -13.63
CA HIS A 32 1.41 40.92 -12.80
C HIS A 32 1.61 42.10 -11.85
N ASP A 33 1.46 43.33 -12.34
CA ASP A 33 1.53 44.56 -11.56
C ASP A 33 0.54 45.61 -12.11
N PRO A 34 -0.57 45.87 -11.40
CA PRO A 34 -1.55 46.87 -11.79
C PRO A 34 -0.97 48.28 -11.93
N ASN A 35 0.15 48.58 -11.25
CA ASN A 35 0.78 49.90 -11.25
C ASN A 35 1.72 50.15 -12.44
N ALA A 36 2.14 49.09 -13.15
CA ALA A 36 3.03 49.17 -14.30
C ALA A 36 2.32 49.67 -15.58
N VAL A 37 0.99 49.74 -15.57
CA VAL A 37 0.16 50.12 -16.71
C VAL A 37 -0.39 51.55 -16.54
N PRO A 38 -0.47 52.36 -17.62
CA PRO A 38 -1.07 53.69 -17.60
C PRO A 38 -2.51 53.69 -17.04
N GLU A 39 -2.89 54.80 -16.39
CA GLU A 39 -4.15 54.93 -15.65
C GLU A 39 -5.41 54.70 -16.51
N GLU A 40 -5.36 55.12 -17.78
CA GLU A 40 -6.44 54.93 -18.76
C GLU A 40 -6.74 53.44 -18.99
N TRP A 41 -5.69 52.63 -19.13
CA TRP A 41 -5.79 51.18 -19.35
C TRP A 41 -6.16 50.42 -18.08
N ARG A 42 -5.65 50.85 -16.92
CA ARG A 42 -6.05 50.29 -15.61
C ARG A 42 -7.57 50.42 -15.39
N THR A 43 -8.11 51.61 -15.65
CA THR A 43 -9.53 51.90 -15.49
C THR A 43 -10.39 51.11 -16.50
N TYR A 44 -9.86 50.87 -17.70
CA TYR A 44 -10.48 50.05 -18.71
C TYR A 44 -10.54 48.56 -18.29
N PHE A 45 -9.42 47.99 -17.85
CA PHE A 45 -9.35 46.57 -17.44
C PHE A 45 -10.15 46.25 -16.18
N GLN A 46 -10.28 47.20 -15.24
CA GLN A 46 -11.16 47.04 -14.07
C GLN A 46 -12.64 46.93 -14.41
N LYS A 47 -13.06 47.47 -15.57
CA LYS A 47 -14.46 47.44 -16.03
C LYS A 47 -14.79 46.17 -16.83
N LEU A 48 -13.80 45.32 -17.13
CA LEU A 48 -14.05 44.08 -17.84
C LEU A 48 -14.88 43.12 -16.97
N PRO A 49 -15.96 42.54 -17.51
CA PRO A 49 -16.77 41.58 -16.78
C PRO A 49 -15.95 40.30 -16.53
N THR A 50 -15.72 39.96 -15.27
CA THR A 50 -15.26 38.63 -14.88
C THR A 50 -16.40 37.66 -15.14
N ASP A 51 -16.23 36.83 -16.18
CA ASP A 51 -17.28 35.98 -16.73
C ASP A 51 -17.56 34.81 -15.78
N GLY A 52 -18.37 35.05 -14.73
CA GLY A 52 -19.06 34.08 -13.85
C GLY A 52 -18.23 32.99 -13.15
N SER A 53 -16.95 32.89 -13.45
CA SER A 53 -15.99 31.94 -12.91
C SER A 53 -15.15 32.69 -11.90
N THR A 54 -15.12 32.20 -10.67
CA THR A 54 -14.26 32.69 -9.58
C THR A 54 -12.77 32.41 -9.83
N ALA A 55 -12.39 32.15 -11.08
CA ALA A 55 -11.02 31.87 -11.49
C ALA A 55 -10.31 33.21 -11.73
N ILE A 56 -9.19 33.39 -11.05
CA ILE A 56 -8.26 34.50 -11.28
C ILE A 56 -7.75 34.36 -12.72
N ASP A 57 -7.82 35.43 -13.49
CA ASP A 57 -7.34 35.45 -14.87
C ASP A 57 -5.82 35.22 -14.91
N VAL A 58 -5.34 34.40 -15.86
CA VAL A 58 -3.95 33.92 -15.90
C VAL A 58 -3.28 34.45 -17.16
N SER A 59 -2.06 35.00 -17.04
CA SER A 59 -1.33 35.54 -18.18
C SER A 59 -1.01 34.48 -19.23
N HIS A 60 -1.23 34.81 -20.52
CA HIS A 60 -1.01 33.88 -21.63
C HIS A 60 0.46 33.51 -21.81
N SER A 61 1.39 34.42 -21.51
CA SER A 61 2.84 34.15 -21.45
C SER A 61 3.21 33.06 -20.46
N THR A 62 2.68 33.09 -19.23
CA THR A 62 2.91 32.03 -18.23
C THR A 62 2.43 30.67 -18.71
N ILE A 63 1.29 30.64 -19.39
CA ILE A 63 0.72 29.42 -19.97
C ILE A 63 1.62 28.90 -21.11
N ARG A 64 2.08 29.78 -22.00
CA ARG A 64 3.02 29.43 -23.08
C ARG A 64 4.33 28.90 -22.53
N ASP A 65 4.90 29.55 -21.52
CA ASP A 65 6.13 29.10 -20.87
C ASP A 65 5.93 27.76 -20.17
N HIS A 66 4.78 27.54 -19.53
CA HIS A 66 4.42 26.25 -18.95
C HIS A 66 4.31 25.16 -20.03
N PHE A 67 3.70 25.44 -21.18
CA PHE A 67 3.66 24.50 -22.31
C PHE A 67 5.03 24.27 -22.94
N VAL A 68 5.88 25.29 -23.04
CA VAL A 68 7.27 25.16 -23.50
C VAL A 68 8.09 24.33 -22.51
N LEU A 69 7.90 24.51 -21.21
CA LEU A 69 8.51 23.68 -20.15
C LEU A 69 8.02 22.24 -20.23
N LEU A 70 6.72 22.01 -20.43
CA LEU A 70 6.16 20.68 -20.65
C LEU A 70 6.69 20.02 -21.93
N ALA A 71 6.84 20.77 -23.03
CA ALA A 71 7.42 20.26 -24.28
C ALA A 71 8.92 19.97 -24.14
N LYS A 72 9.66 20.84 -23.43
CA LYS A 72 11.07 20.63 -23.08
C LYS A 72 11.22 19.45 -22.12
N ASN A 73 10.30 19.24 -21.17
CA ASN A 73 10.26 18.11 -20.25
C ASN A 73 9.72 16.82 -20.88
N GLN A 74 8.92 16.87 -21.94
CA GLN A 74 8.54 15.69 -22.72
C GLN A 74 9.75 15.11 -23.46
N ARG A 75 10.63 15.98 -23.99
CA ARG A 75 11.92 15.57 -24.56
C ARG A 75 13.02 15.37 -23.52
N ARG A 76 12.84 15.94 -22.34
CA ARG A 76 13.58 15.63 -21.10
C ARG A 76 12.79 14.67 -20.23
N ALA A 77 12.11 13.71 -20.84
CA ALA A 77 12.30 12.34 -20.42
C ALA A 77 13.80 12.09 -20.59
N GLN A 78 14.60 12.54 -19.61
CA GLN A 78 15.82 11.81 -19.35
C GLN A 78 15.37 10.35 -19.26
N PRO A 79 16.06 9.39 -19.90
CA PRO A 79 16.01 8.06 -19.35
C PRO A 79 16.45 8.26 -17.90
N VAL A 80 15.50 8.20 -16.98
CA VAL A 80 15.78 7.70 -15.63
C VAL A 80 16.51 6.42 -15.97
N SER A 81 17.84 6.46 -15.81
CA SER A 81 18.74 5.43 -16.33
C SER A 81 18.07 4.10 -16.07
N ALA A 82 17.97 3.20 -17.05
CA ALA A 82 17.38 1.89 -16.81
C ALA A 82 18.03 1.21 -15.58
N GLY A 83 19.25 1.62 -15.19
CA GLY A 83 19.89 1.24 -13.93
C GLY A 83 19.33 1.86 -12.64
N SER A 84 18.60 2.98 -12.64
CA SER A 84 18.04 3.61 -11.44
C SER A 84 16.64 3.08 -11.05
N VAL A 85 15.78 2.77 -12.04
CA VAL A 85 14.52 2.03 -11.77
C VAL A 85 14.84 0.57 -11.42
N SER A 86 15.82 -0.04 -12.11
CA SER A 86 16.35 -1.35 -11.74
C SER A 86 16.98 -1.33 -10.34
N SER A 87 17.78 -0.32 -10.01
CA SER A 87 18.42 -0.25 -8.67
C SER A 87 17.42 -0.07 -7.54
N GLU A 88 16.40 0.78 -7.68
CA GLU A 88 15.36 0.91 -6.64
C GLU A 88 14.52 -0.36 -6.51
N HIS A 89 14.17 -1.00 -7.62
CA HIS A 89 13.46 -2.28 -7.60
C HIS A 89 14.33 -3.40 -7.01
N GLU A 90 15.62 -3.44 -7.31
CA GLU A 90 16.60 -4.38 -6.73
C GLU A 90 16.80 -4.16 -5.23
N LYS A 91 16.84 -2.90 -4.76
CA LYS A 91 16.88 -2.59 -3.32
C LYS A 91 15.62 -3.12 -2.64
N LYS A 92 14.44 -2.83 -3.18
CA LYS A 92 13.17 -3.34 -2.67
C LYS A 92 13.12 -4.87 -2.70
N GLN A 93 13.67 -5.51 -3.73
CA GLN A 93 13.79 -6.97 -3.81
C GLN A 93 14.61 -7.54 -2.63
N VAL A 94 15.73 -6.91 -2.25
CA VAL A 94 16.51 -7.33 -1.07
C VAL A 94 15.70 -7.17 0.21
N GLU A 95 14.94 -6.09 0.33
CA GLU A 95 14.06 -5.85 1.47
C GLU A 95 12.90 -6.87 1.55
N VAL A 96 12.35 -7.31 0.42
CA VAL A 96 11.36 -8.41 0.37
C VAL A 96 11.97 -9.73 0.85
N LEU A 97 13.22 -10.05 0.48
CA LEU A 97 13.91 -11.23 1.00
C LEU A 97 14.14 -11.15 2.52
N ARG A 98 14.46 -9.96 3.04
CA ARG A 98 14.57 -9.73 4.49
C ARG A 98 13.23 -9.90 5.21
N LEU A 99 12.14 -9.41 4.62
CA LEU A 99 10.78 -9.62 5.11
C LEU A 99 10.47 -11.13 5.20
N ILE A 100 10.71 -11.90 4.13
CA ILE A 100 10.52 -13.37 4.12
C ILE A 100 11.30 -14.02 5.27
N GLN A 101 12.57 -13.64 5.45
CA GLN A 101 13.40 -14.16 6.53
C GLN A 101 12.88 -13.77 7.92
N ALA A 102 12.36 -12.56 8.10
CA ALA A 102 11.77 -12.13 9.36
C ALA A 102 10.52 -12.94 9.73
N TYR A 103 9.66 -13.25 8.75
CA TYR A 103 8.51 -14.15 8.96
C TYR A 103 8.94 -15.56 9.36
N ARG A 104 9.99 -16.12 8.75
CA ARG A 104 10.55 -17.43 9.13
C ARG A 104 11.06 -17.44 10.58
N MET A 105 11.71 -16.36 11.01
CA MET A 105 12.31 -16.29 12.34
C MET A 105 11.32 -15.93 13.44
N ARG A 106 10.42 -14.97 13.20
CA ARG A 106 9.55 -14.36 14.23
C ARG A 106 8.05 -14.49 13.96
N GLY A 107 7.64 -15.09 12.85
CA GLY A 107 6.23 -15.25 12.50
C GLY A 107 5.40 -15.97 13.58
N HIS A 108 6.01 -16.93 14.27
CA HIS A 108 5.40 -17.66 15.39
C HIS A 108 4.90 -16.74 16.54
N GLN A 109 5.52 -15.56 16.71
CA GLN A 109 5.15 -14.60 17.75
C GLN A 109 3.80 -13.94 17.44
N ALA A 110 3.50 -13.73 16.16
CA ALA A 110 2.24 -13.18 15.68
C ALA A 110 1.16 -14.24 15.41
N ALA A 111 1.47 -15.52 15.60
CA ALA A 111 0.53 -16.61 15.35
C ALA A 111 -0.65 -16.62 16.33
N GLN A 112 -1.83 -17.02 15.84
CA GLN A 112 -3.05 -17.24 16.62
C GLN A 112 -3.01 -18.64 17.25
N LEU A 113 -2.26 -18.77 18.34
CA LEU A 113 -2.08 -20.03 19.06
C LEU A 113 -3.13 -20.26 20.16
N ASP A 114 -3.66 -19.17 20.70
CA ASP A 114 -4.63 -19.22 21.80
C ASP A 114 -6.07 -19.36 21.25
N PRO A 115 -6.75 -20.50 21.49
CA PRO A 115 -8.13 -20.70 21.05
C PRO A 115 -9.13 -19.83 21.84
N LEU A 116 -8.77 -19.37 23.04
CA LEU A 116 -9.63 -18.51 23.88
C LEU A 116 -9.46 -17.02 23.56
N GLY A 117 -8.38 -16.64 22.87
CA GLY A 117 -8.10 -15.25 22.50
C GLY A 117 -7.82 -14.31 23.69
N LEU A 118 -7.43 -14.86 24.84
CA LEU A 118 -7.07 -14.10 26.03
C LEU A 118 -5.66 -13.51 25.89
N TRP A 119 -4.77 -14.20 25.19
CA TRP A 119 -3.40 -13.77 24.98
C TRP A 119 -3.27 -12.81 23.79
N GLN A 120 -3.39 -11.51 24.08
CA GLN A 120 -3.12 -10.46 23.11
C GLN A 120 -1.63 -10.12 23.08
N ARG A 121 -0.90 -10.73 22.14
CA ARG A 121 0.53 -10.44 21.92
C ARG A 121 0.68 -9.30 20.93
N PRO A 122 1.50 -8.28 21.22
CA PRO A 122 1.83 -7.26 20.23
C PRO A 122 2.59 -7.93 19.07
N ALA A 123 2.17 -7.64 17.84
CA ALA A 123 2.89 -8.11 16.66
C ALA A 123 4.28 -7.45 16.61
N PRO A 124 5.35 -8.19 16.29
CA PRO A 124 6.68 -7.61 16.12
C PRO A 124 6.69 -6.61 14.97
N ALA A 125 7.40 -5.48 15.14
CA ALA A 125 7.49 -4.43 14.12
C ALA A 125 8.09 -4.94 12.80
N ASP A 126 9.02 -5.90 12.89
CA ASP A 126 9.69 -6.57 11.78
C ASP A 126 8.76 -7.35 10.85
N LEU A 127 7.50 -7.63 11.22
CA LEU A 127 6.55 -8.28 10.29
C LEU A 127 5.85 -7.26 9.38
N SER A 128 5.90 -5.98 9.72
CA SER A 128 5.25 -4.93 8.94
C SER A 128 6.07 -4.56 7.71
N ILE A 129 5.41 -4.44 6.55
CA ILE A 129 6.06 -4.03 5.29
C ILE A 129 6.71 -2.64 5.40
N ASN A 130 6.09 -1.75 6.18
CA ASN A 130 6.56 -0.38 6.38
C ASN A 130 7.95 -0.32 7.04
N HIS A 131 8.31 -1.32 7.85
CA HIS A 131 9.62 -1.38 8.50
C HIS A 131 10.76 -1.45 7.49
N TYR A 132 10.52 -2.05 6.33
CA TYR A 132 11.50 -2.25 5.26
C TYR A 132 11.43 -1.17 4.16
N GLY A 133 10.70 -0.08 4.39
CA GLY A 133 10.51 0.97 3.39
C GLY A 133 9.63 0.56 2.20
N LEU A 134 8.92 -0.57 2.31
CA LEU A 134 7.91 -0.98 1.34
C LEU A 134 6.59 -0.29 1.68
N THR A 135 5.94 0.28 0.68
CA THR A 135 4.67 1.00 0.84
C THR A 135 3.51 0.22 0.24
N ASN A 136 2.28 0.65 0.54
CA ASN A 136 1.08 0.05 -0.06
C ASN A 136 1.06 0.17 -1.60
N ALA A 137 1.78 1.13 -2.18
CA ALA A 137 1.92 1.26 -3.62
C ALA A 137 2.74 0.11 -4.24
N ASP A 138 3.61 -0.52 -3.45
CA ASP A 138 4.47 -1.61 -3.90
C ASP A 138 3.77 -2.97 -3.86
N LEU A 139 2.56 -3.06 -3.27
CA LEU A 139 1.83 -4.32 -3.11
C LEU A 139 1.54 -5.03 -4.43
N ASP A 140 1.28 -4.27 -5.49
CA ASP A 140 0.95 -4.80 -6.81
C ASP A 140 2.18 -4.97 -7.70
N THR A 141 3.38 -4.63 -7.20
CA THR A 141 4.65 -4.86 -7.90
C THR A 141 5.10 -6.31 -7.74
N THR A 142 5.63 -6.87 -8.83
CA THR A 142 6.11 -8.26 -8.91
C THR A 142 7.55 -8.36 -8.44
N PHE A 143 7.82 -9.30 -7.55
CA PHE A 143 9.14 -9.60 -7.02
C PHE A 143 9.48 -11.07 -7.25
N ARG A 144 10.77 -11.38 -7.22
CA ARG A 144 11.24 -12.77 -7.27
C ARG A 144 11.08 -13.41 -5.89
N ALA A 145 10.43 -14.58 -5.85
CA ALA A 145 10.16 -15.27 -4.59
C ALA A 145 11.45 -15.87 -3.97
N GLY A 146 12.48 -16.11 -4.79
CA GLY A 146 13.75 -16.70 -4.34
C GLY A 146 13.53 -18.09 -3.74
N ASP A 147 13.98 -18.28 -2.50
CA ASP A 147 13.88 -19.55 -1.76
C ASP A 147 12.49 -19.80 -1.13
N LEU A 148 11.47 -19.06 -1.52
CA LEU A 148 10.11 -19.18 -1.00
C LEU A 148 9.31 -20.20 -1.83
N PHE A 149 8.90 -21.31 -1.22
CA PHE A 149 8.26 -22.44 -1.91
C PHE A 149 6.75 -22.23 -2.12
N ILE A 150 6.35 -21.20 -2.88
CA ILE A 150 4.94 -20.93 -3.24
C ILE A 150 4.50 -21.66 -4.53
N GLY A 151 5.45 -22.24 -5.26
CA GLY A 151 5.20 -22.87 -6.57
C GLY A 151 5.19 -21.87 -7.74
N LYS A 152 5.62 -20.64 -7.50
CA LYS A 152 5.85 -19.59 -8.50
C LYS A 152 7.25 -19.01 -8.30
N GLU A 153 7.96 -18.73 -9.39
CA GLU A 153 9.28 -18.07 -9.33
C GLU A 153 9.15 -16.55 -9.05
N GLU A 154 8.09 -15.94 -9.58
CA GLU A 154 7.79 -14.51 -9.42
C GLU A 154 6.34 -14.35 -8.92
N ALA A 155 6.13 -13.44 -7.97
CA ALA A 155 4.83 -13.17 -7.36
C ALA A 155 4.74 -11.70 -6.94
N SER A 156 3.53 -11.15 -6.84
CA SER A 156 3.35 -9.80 -6.31
C SER A 156 3.66 -9.75 -4.82
N LEU A 157 4.08 -8.58 -4.32
CA LEU A 157 4.32 -8.40 -2.88
C LEU A 157 3.09 -8.75 -2.04
N ARG A 158 1.88 -8.43 -2.55
CA ARG A 158 0.61 -8.83 -1.93
C ARG A 158 0.50 -10.34 -1.77
N GLU A 159 0.75 -11.09 -2.84
CA GLU A 159 0.69 -12.56 -2.81
C GLU A 159 1.73 -13.15 -1.86
N ILE A 160 2.96 -12.61 -1.86
CA ILE A 160 4.05 -13.04 -0.97
C ILE A 160 3.66 -12.79 0.49
N HIS A 161 3.21 -11.58 0.80
CA HIS A 161 2.84 -11.19 2.16
C HIS A 161 1.67 -12.02 2.70
N GLU A 162 0.62 -12.24 1.90
CA GLU A 162 -0.50 -13.11 2.28
C GLU A 162 -0.06 -14.56 2.48
N ALA A 163 0.82 -15.08 1.63
CA ALA A 163 1.35 -16.45 1.78
C ALA A 163 2.17 -16.61 3.07
N LEU A 164 3.01 -15.64 3.42
CA LEU A 164 3.78 -15.65 4.66
C LEU A 164 2.89 -15.58 5.90
N GLN A 165 1.87 -14.71 5.88
CA GLN A 165 0.89 -14.60 6.96
C GLN A 165 0.11 -15.91 7.15
N GLN A 166 -0.34 -16.53 6.06
CA GLN A 166 -1.05 -17.81 6.10
C GLN A 166 -0.18 -18.95 6.62
N THR A 167 1.11 -18.95 6.28
CA THR A 167 2.05 -20.01 6.64
C THR A 167 2.53 -19.90 8.09
N TYR A 168 2.94 -18.72 8.54
CA TYR A 168 3.64 -18.55 9.83
C TYR A 168 2.83 -17.87 10.93
N CYS A 169 1.78 -17.11 10.59
CA CYS A 169 1.04 -16.28 11.55
C CYS A 169 -0.39 -16.78 11.81
N ARG A 170 -0.73 -18.00 11.36
CA ARG A 170 -2.08 -18.55 11.48
C ARG A 170 -2.22 -19.36 12.78
N THR A 171 -2.70 -20.60 12.70
CA THR A 171 -2.95 -21.48 13.86
C THR A 171 -1.73 -22.32 14.23
N ILE A 172 -0.61 -22.16 13.54
CA ILE A 172 0.63 -22.89 13.75
C ILE A 172 1.75 -21.85 13.91
N GLY A 173 2.51 -21.95 15.01
CA GLY A 173 3.71 -21.15 15.26
C GLY A 173 4.93 -22.02 15.01
N ALA A 174 5.53 -21.90 13.84
CA ALA A 174 6.68 -22.72 13.48
C ALA A 174 7.99 -22.07 13.93
N GLU A 175 8.78 -22.78 14.74
CA GLU A 175 10.11 -22.39 15.18
C GLU A 175 11.11 -23.45 14.74
N PHE A 176 11.88 -23.16 13.69
CA PHE A 176 12.87 -24.11 13.15
C PHE A 176 14.17 -23.44 12.71
N THR A 177 14.22 -22.10 12.72
CA THR A 177 15.40 -21.35 12.24
C THR A 177 16.63 -21.51 13.13
N HIS A 178 16.45 -21.99 14.36
CA HIS A 178 17.53 -22.29 15.30
C HIS A 178 18.27 -23.60 14.96
N ILE A 179 17.72 -24.43 14.07
CA ILE A 179 18.37 -25.66 13.60
C ILE A 179 19.60 -25.28 12.79
N THR A 180 20.76 -25.86 13.13
CA THR A 180 22.03 -25.56 12.45
C THR A 180 22.15 -26.24 11.08
N ASP A 181 21.55 -27.42 10.92
CA ASP A 181 21.54 -28.17 9.66
C ASP A 181 20.68 -27.45 8.60
N SER A 182 21.31 -27.12 7.47
CA SER A 182 20.65 -26.44 6.36
C SER A 182 19.66 -27.36 5.62
N GLU A 183 19.94 -28.65 5.50
CA GLU A 183 19.06 -29.59 4.79
C GLU A 183 17.73 -29.73 5.55
N GLN A 184 17.79 -29.89 6.87
CA GLN A 184 16.61 -29.94 7.73
C GLN A 184 15.80 -28.65 7.67
N ARG A 185 16.46 -27.48 7.74
CA ARG A 185 15.75 -26.19 7.62
C ARG A 185 15.04 -26.06 6.28
N GLN A 186 15.70 -26.42 5.18
CA GLN A 186 15.10 -26.36 3.85
C GLN A 186 13.93 -27.33 3.73
N TRP A 187 14.03 -28.52 4.31
CA TRP A 187 12.93 -29.48 4.35
C TRP A 187 11.69 -28.91 5.07
N PHE A 188 11.88 -28.25 6.22
CA PHE A 188 10.78 -27.58 6.94
C PHE A 188 10.18 -26.43 6.10
N GLN A 189 11.01 -25.61 5.47
CA GLN A 189 10.55 -24.52 4.59
C GLN A 189 9.69 -25.08 3.45
N GLN A 190 10.21 -26.07 2.72
CA GLN A 190 9.50 -26.70 1.62
C GLN A 190 8.17 -27.29 2.07
N ARG A 191 8.13 -27.99 3.21
CA ARG A 191 6.91 -28.65 3.69
C ARG A 191 5.86 -27.68 4.21
N LEU A 192 6.26 -26.57 4.84
CA LEU A 192 5.33 -25.58 5.38
C LEU A 192 4.81 -24.64 4.29
N GLU A 193 5.70 -24.11 3.46
CA GLU A 193 5.39 -23.08 2.46
C GLU A 193 4.63 -23.66 1.27
N SER A 194 4.94 -24.90 0.84
CA SER A 194 4.24 -25.55 -0.30
C SER A 194 2.75 -25.67 -0.10
N VAL A 195 2.31 -25.89 1.15
CA VAL A 195 0.90 -26.03 1.50
C VAL A 195 0.34 -24.82 2.25
N ARG A 196 1.14 -23.76 2.39
CA ARG A 196 0.80 -22.54 3.14
C ARG A 196 0.26 -22.82 4.54
N GLY A 197 0.83 -23.82 5.21
CA GLY A 197 0.36 -24.31 6.52
C GLY A 197 -1.01 -24.99 6.53
N ARG A 198 -1.60 -25.35 5.37
CA ARG A 198 -2.93 -25.96 5.23
C ARG A 198 -2.91 -27.25 4.42
N PRO A 199 -2.46 -28.37 4.99
CA PRO A 199 -2.61 -29.68 4.35
C PRO A 199 -4.07 -29.96 3.99
N THR A 200 -4.31 -30.35 2.73
CA THR A 200 -5.61 -30.79 2.25
C THR A 200 -5.82 -32.25 2.63
N TYR A 201 -6.74 -32.50 3.57
CA TYR A 201 -7.13 -33.85 3.99
C TYR A 201 -8.38 -34.34 3.26
N SER A 202 -8.45 -35.65 3.01
CA SER A 202 -9.65 -36.32 2.51
C SER A 202 -10.80 -36.29 3.53
N ALA A 203 -12.02 -36.55 3.07
CA ALA A 203 -13.20 -36.60 3.93
C ALA A 203 -13.05 -37.65 5.04
N ASP A 204 -12.51 -38.82 4.72
CA ASP A 204 -12.33 -39.93 5.68
C ASP A 204 -11.40 -39.54 6.84
N ILE A 205 -10.28 -38.85 6.55
CA ILE A 205 -9.35 -38.39 7.58
C ILE A 205 -10.02 -37.36 8.49
N LYS A 206 -10.84 -36.47 7.93
CA LYS A 206 -11.57 -35.47 8.73
C LYS A 206 -12.61 -36.12 9.63
N SER A 207 -13.36 -37.11 9.12
CA SER A 207 -14.31 -37.88 9.91
C SER A 207 -13.62 -38.64 11.04
N HIS A 208 -12.49 -39.27 10.76
CA HIS A 208 -11.72 -39.99 11.78
C HIS A 208 -11.14 -39.05 12.85
N LEU A 209 -10.63 -37.87 12.47
CA LEU A 209 -10.17 -36.86 13.43
C LEU A 209 -11.31 -36.39 14.34
N LEU A 210 -12.49 -36.13 13.77
CA LEU A 210 -13.67 -35.73 14.53
C LEU A 210 -14.12 -36.82 15.51
N GLU A 211 -14.16 -38.08 15.06
CA GLU A 211 -14.47 -39.23 15.89
C GLU A 211 -13.53 -39.31 17.09
N ARG A 212 -12.21 -39.15 16.88
CA ARG A 212 -11.21 -39.21 17.96
C ARG A 212 -11.36 -38.08 18.98
N VAL A 213 -11.61 -36.85 18.51
CA VAL A 213 -11.83 -35.71 19.41
C VAL A 213 -13.13 -35.91 20.22
N THR A 214 -14.19 -36.39 19.56
CA THR A 214 -15.49 -36.68 20.22
C THR A 214 -15.36 -37.79 21.25
N ALA A 215 -14.60 -38.86 20.93
CA ALA A 215 -14.34 -39.96 21.85
C ALA A 215 -13.54 -39.49 23.08
N ALA A 216 -12.55 -38.61 22.91
CA ALA A 216 -11.80 -38.03 24.02
C ALA A 216 -12.70 -37.20 24.95
N GLU A 217 -13.51 -36.31 24.39
CA GLU A 217 -14.48 -35.50 25.15
C GLU A 217 -15.53 -36.39 25.86
N GLY A 218 -16.06 -37.39 25.16
CA GLY A 218 -17.04 -38.32 25.70
C GLY A 218 -16.49 -39.14 26.87
N LEU A 219 -15.24 -39.59 26.77
CA LEU A 219 -14.56 -40.29 27.85
C LEU A 219 -14.39 -39.41 29.09
N GLU A 220 -13.93 -38.16 28.92
CA GLU A 220 -13.80 -37.20 30.03
C GLU A 220 -15.14 -36.94 30.72
N LYS A 221 -16.21 -36.70 29.95
CA LYS A 221 -17.56 -36.51 30.49
C LYS A 221 -18.06 -37.73 31.25
N TYR A 222 -17.84 -38.93 30.72
CA TYR A 222 -18.25 -40.17 31.36
C TYR A 222 -17.48 -40.42 32.67
N LEU A 223 -16.17 -40.21 32.68
CA LEU A 223 -15.36 -40.32 33.89
C LEU A 223 -15.80 -39.31 34.95
N GLY A 224 -16.03 -38.04 34.56
CA GLY A 224 -16.49 -37.00 35.48
C GLY A 224 -17.88 -37.26 36.07
N THR A 225 -18.77 -37.96 35.37
CA THR A 225 -20.10 -38.32 35.86
C THR A 225 -20.10 -39.58 36.72
N LYS A 226 -19.40 -40.64 36.28
CA LYS A 226 -19.36 -41.94 36.96
C LYS A 226 -18.46 -41.94 38.19
N TYR A 227 -17.30 -41.30 38.08
CA TYR A 227 -16.32 -41.19 39.15
C TYR A 227 -16.23 -39.72 39.56
N ARG A 228 -17.18 -39.29 40.40
CA ARG A 228 -17.09 -38.00 41.10
C ARG A 228 -15.94 -38.06 42.11
N ALA A 229 -14.72 -37.91 41.62
CA ALA A 229 -13.59 -37.63 42.50
C ALA A 229 -13.88 -36.29 43.20
N PRO A 230 -13.66 -36.20 44.52
CA PRO A 230 -13.57 -34.89 45.15
C PRO A 230 -12.55 -34.08 44.36
N SER A 231 -12.90 -32.86 43.92
CA SER A 231 -11.95 -31.96 43.27
C SER A 231 -10.62 -31.97 44.03
N VAL A 232 -9.49 -31.85 43.35
CA VAL A 232 -8.12 -31.86 43.94
C VAL A 232 -7.99 -31.02 45.23
N SER A 233 -8.85 -30.01 45.40
CA SER A 233 -9.10 -29.23 46.62
C SER A 233 -9.36 -30.07 47.89
N VAL A 234 -10.10 -31.16 47.82
CA VAL A 234 -10.48 -31.99 48.98
C VAL A 234 -9.32 -32.87 49.44
N TRP A 235 -8.45 -33.29 48.52
CA TRP A 235 -7.21 -34.01 48.86
C TRP A 235 -6.16 -33.12 49.53
N LYS A 236 -6.19 -31.79 49.31
CA LYS A 236 -5.36 -30.84 50.06
C LYS A 236 -5.85 -30.63 51.50
N ALA A 237 -7.16 -30.72 51.75
CA ALA A 237 -7.72 -30.58 53.10
C ALA A 237 -7.54 -31.84 53.97
N ALA A 238 -7.44 -33.02 53.35
CA ALA A 238 -7.23 -34.29 54.07
C ALA A 238 -5.75 -34.59 54.40
N ARG A 239 -4.83 -33.68 54.06
CA ARG A 239 -3.37 -33.84 54.26
C ARG A 239 -2.78 -32.80 55.22
N ALA A 240 -3.62 -32.01 55.89
CA ALA A 240 -3.30 -31.15 57.03
C ALA A 240 -3.90 -31.78 58.29
#